data_AF-A0A7T8QU99-F1
#
_entry.id   AF-A0A7T8QU99-F1
#
_cell.length_a   1.000
_cell.length_b   1.000
_cell.length_c   1.000
_cell.angle_alpha   90.00
_cell.angle_beta   90.00
_cell.angle_gamma   90.00
#
_symmetry.space_group_name_H-M   'P 1'
#
loop_
_entity.id
_entity.type
_entity.pdbx_description
1 polymer ?
#
loop_
_entity_poly.entity_id
_entity_poly.type
_entity_poly.pdbx_seq_one_letter_code
_entity_poly.pdbx_strand_id
1 'polypeptide(L)' 'QDFCRANMADFWPADMWPSSSPDLNPLDFSVWSVLESHACKTSHANLTSLQQAIVEAWDNLIEEYIKKSCASV' A
#
# COMPACT_ATOMS: atom_id res chain seq x y z
N GLN A 1 3.57 -16.01 7.70
CA GLN A 1 4.37 -14.91 7.09
C GLN A 1 5.84 -15.31 7.12
N ASP A 2 6.13 -16.54 6.68
CA ASP A 2 7.34 -17.23 7.14
C ASP A 2 8.56 -16.77 6.37
N PHE A 3 8.36 -16.41 5.09
CA PHE A 3 9.38 -15.77 4.28
C PHE A 3 9.89 -14.46 4.92
N CYS A 4 8.99 -13.54 5.29
CA CYS A 4 9.41 -12.26 5.87
C CYS A 4 10.13 -12.45 7.21
N ARG A 5 9.60 -13.33 8.10
CA ARG A 5 10.25 -13.69 9.36
C ARG A 5 11.67 -14.23 9.17
N ALA A 6 11.91 -14.96 8.09
CA ALA A 6 13.21 -15.57 7.80
C ALA A 6 14.20 -14.63 7.09
N ASN A 7 13.71 -13.61 6.36
CA ASN A 7 14.53 -12.81 5.45
C ASN A 7 14.63 -11.32 5.80
N MET A 8 13.85 -10.83 6.77
CA MET A 8 13.82 -9.42 7.16
C MET A 8 14.12 -9.30 8.66
N ALA A 9 15.28 -8.73 9.00
CA ALA A 9 15.76 -8.64 10.39
C ALA A 9 14.78 -7.88 11.30
N ASP A 10 14.14 -6.83 10.79
CA ASP A 10 13.22 -5.96 11.52
C ASP A 10 11.75 -6.28 11.23
N PHE A 11 11.43 -7.53 10.89
CA PHE A 11 10.05 -7.91 10.59
C PHE A 11 9.16 -7.95 11.83
N TRP A 12 8.06 -7.20 11.79
CA TRP A 12 7.01 -7.29 12.79
C TRP A 12 6.00 -8.41 12.49
N PRO A 13 5.92 -9.44 13.36
CA PRO A 13 4.93 -10.48 13.24
C PRO A 13 3.53 -9.94 13.55
N ALA A 14 2.50 -10.55 12.95
CA ALA A 14 1.11 -10.08 13.05
C ALA A 14 0.61 -9.82 14.49
N ASP A 15 1.08 -10.59 15.47
CA ASP A 15 0.74 -10.47 16.88
C ASP A 15 1.41 -9.29 17.61
N MET A 16 2.43 -8.67 17.01
CA MET A 16 3.09 -7.48 17.54
C MET A 16 2.45 -6.16 17.04
N TRP A 17 1.60 -6.22 16.02
CA TRP A 17 0.91 -5.03 15.51
C TRP A 17 -0.15 -4.53 16.50
N PRO A 18 -0.11 -3.26 16.92
CA PRO A 18 -1.17 -2.70 17.74
C PRO A 18 -2.49 -2.68 16.95
N SER A 19 -3.58 -2.99 17.66
CA SER A 19 -4.92 -2.98 17.06
C SER A 19 -5.28 -1.57 16.58
N SER A 20 -6.01 -1.47 15.46
CA SER A 20 -6.53 -0.21 14.93
C SER A 20 -5.47 0.87 14.68
N SER A 21 -4.28 0.49 14.21
CA SER A 21 -3.17 1.42 13.94
C SER A 21 -2.87 1.57 12.43
N PRO A 22 -3.76 2.20 11.64
CA PRO A 22 -3.54 2.43 10.21
C PRO A 22 -2.35 3.37 9.94
N ASP A 23 -1.99 4.19 10.93
CA ASP A 23 -0.83 5.07 10.93
C ASP A 23 0.51 4.33 10.83
N LEU A 24 0.53 3.04 11.21
CA LEU A 24 1.74 2.21 11.13
C LEU A 24 1.85 1.40 9.83
N ASN A 25 0.81 1.37 8.99
CA ASN A 25 0.83 0.63 7.74
C ASN A 25 1.05 1.57 6.55
N PRO A 26 2.21 1.53 5.86
CA PRO A 26 2.49 2.35 4.68
C PRO A 26 1.45 2.25 3.57
N LEU A 27 0.76 1.10 3.47
CA LEU A 27 -0.37 0.97 2.56
C LEU A 27 -1.52 1.89 2.96
N ASP A 28 -1.89 1.90 4.23
CA ASP A 28 -3.07 2.61 4.76
C ASP A 28 -2.83 4.12 4.91
N PHE A 29 -1.70 4.56 5.46
CA PHE A 29 -1.48 6.00 5.69
C PHE A 29 -0.97 6.74 4.45
N SER A 30 -0.43 6.05 3.44
CA SER A 30 0.23 6.69 2.29
C SER A 30 -0.26 6.11 0.97
N VAL A 31 0.10 4.87 0.64
CA VAL A 31 -0.05 4.34 -0.73
C VAL A 31 -1.50 4.34 -1.19
N TRP A 32 -2.46 3.99 -0.33
CA TRP A 32 -3.89 3.99 -0.69
C TRP A 32 -4.38 5.36 -1.14
N SER A 33 -3.96 6.44 -0.48
CA SER A 33 -4.34 7.80 -0.89
C SER A 33 -3.83 8.17 -2.29
N VAL A 34 -2.62 7.72 -2.65
CA VAL A 34 -2.06 7.95 -3.98
C VAL A 34 -2.81 7.15 -5.04
N LEU A 35 -3.07 5.87 -4.77
CA LEU A 35 -3.83 5.01 -5.69
C LEU A 35 -5.24 5.55 -5.89
N GLU A 36 -5.94 5.91 -4.81
CA GLU A 36 -7.27 6.52 -4.88
C GLU A 36 -7.24 7.82 -5.68
N SER A 37 -6.26 8.71 -5.41
CA SER A 37 -6.15 9.98 -6.13
C SER A 37 -5.94 9.83 -7.63
N HIS A 38 -5.42 8.67 -8.09
CA HIS A 38 -5.19 8.36 -9.50
C HIS A 38 -6.35 7.58 -10.12
N ALA A 39 -6.74 6.47 -9.49
CA ALA A 39 -7.80 5.61 -9.99
C ALA A 39 -9.16 6.34 -9.96
N CYS A 40 -9.43 7.17 -8.95
CA CYS A 40 -10.71 7.84 -8.78
C CYS A 40 -10.76 9.27 -9.37
N LYS A 41 -9.80 9.66 -10.23
CA LYS A 41 -9.85 10.96 -10.94
C LYS A 41 -11.10 11.09 -11.83
N THR A 42 -11.64 9.97 -12.29
CA THR A 42 -12.83 9.89 -13.13
C THR A 42 -13.76 8.77 -12.65
N SER A 43 -15.05 8.90 -12.96
CA SER A 43 -16.02 7.82 -12.68
C SER A 43 -15.77 6.61 -13.56
N HIS A 44 -16.00 5.42 -13.00
CA HIS A 44 -15.88 4.13 -13.69
C HIS A 44 -17.26 3.57 -14.02
N ALA A 45 -17.41 2.96 -15.19
CA ALA A 45 -18.68 2.39 -15.63
C ALA A 45 -18.98 1.03 -14.97
N ASN A 46 -17.94 0.32 -14.52
CA ASN A 46 -18.05 -0.99 -13.88
C ASN A 46 -16.81 -1.31 -13.04
N LEU A 47 -16.88 -2.44 -12.31
CA LEU A 47 -15.81 -2.91 -11.45
C LEU A 47 -14.51 -3.21 -12.22
N THR A 48 -14.61 -3.74 -13.44
CA THR A 48 -13.43 -4.07 -14.27
C THR A 48 -12.64 -2.81 -14.62
N SER A 49 -13.32 -1.73 -15.02
CA SER A 49 -12.65 -0.44 -15.29
C SER A 49 -11.95 0.12 -14.05
N LEU A 50 -12.58 0.00 -12.87
CA LEU A 50 -11.97 0.44 -11.61
C LEU A 50 -10.72 -0.39 -11.26
N GLN A 51 -10.82 -1.73 -11.37
CA GLN A 51 -9.68 -2.62 -11.11
C GLN A 51 -8.50 -2.32 -12.02
N GLN A 52 -8.75 -2.10 -13.31
CA GLN A 52 -7.70 -1.74 -14.27
C GLN A 52 -7.04 -0.41 -13.91
N ALA A 53 -7.83 0.60 -13.52
CA ALA A 53 -7.30 1.90 -13.11
C ALA A 53 -6.44 1.83 -11.83
N ILE A 54 -6.81 0.98 -10.87
CA ILE A 54 -6.01 0.74 -9.66
C ILE A 54 -4.67 0.07 -10.01
N VAL A 55 -4.70 -0.96 -10.88
CA VAL A 55 -3.47 -1.63 -11.34
C VAL A 55 -2.57 -0.67 -12.09
N GLU A 56 -3.12 0.14 -12.99
CA GLU A 56 -2.35 1.16 -13.71
C GLU A 56 -1.76 2.20 -12.75
N ALA A 57 -2.51 2.64 -11.72
CA ALA A 57 -1.99 3.55 -10.71
C ALA A 57 -0.85 2.92 -9.89
N TRP A 58 -0.92 1.62 -9.61
CA TRP A 58 0.13 0.87 -8.93
C TRP A 58 1.39 0.73 -9.79
N ASP A 59 1.23 0.35 -11.06
CA ASP A 59 2.36 0.15 -11.98
C ASP A 59 3.10 1.47 -12.27
N ASN A 60 2.41 2.61 -12.19
CA ASN A 60 3.01 3.93 -12.32
C ASN A 60 3.59 4.48 -10.99
N LEU A 61 3.37 3.81 -9.86
CA LEU A 61 3.91 4.25 -8.58
C LEU A 61 5.41 3.97 -8.52
N ILE A 62 6.20 5.03 -8.31
CA ILE A 62 7.66 4.93 -8.28
C ILE A 62 8.11 4.16 -7.04
N GLU A 63 8.96 3.15 -7.21
CA GLU A 63 9.48 2.31 -6.12
C GLU A 63 10.10 3.13 -4.97
N GLU A 64 10.76 4.24 -5.29
CA GLU A 64 11.33 5.17 -4.31
C GLU A 64 10.27 5.76 -3.36
N TYR A 65 9.06 6.03 -3.85
CA TYR A 65 7.94 6.53 -3.04
C TYR A 65 7.53 5.49 -1.98
N ILE A 66 7.45 4.21 -2.39
CA ILE A 66 7.12 3.10 -1.50
C ILE A 66 8.21 2.96 -0.43
N LYS A 67 9.48 2.96 -0.84
CA LYS A 67 10.61 2.88 0.10
C LYS A 67 10.61 4.01 1.12
N LYS A 68 10.35 5.24 0.68
CA LYS A 68 10.25 6.41 1.59
C LYS A 68 9.09 6.29 2.56
N SER A 69 7.92 5.81 2.11
CA SER A 69 6.77 5.58 2.98
C SER A 69 7.07 4.49 4.02
N CYS A 70 7.72 3.40 3.63
CA CYS A 70 8.13 2.37 4.60
C CYS A 70 9.17 2.86 5.61
N ALA A 71 10.00 3.84 5.26
CA ALA A 71 11.02 4.39 6.15
C ALA A 71 10.51 5.55 7.04
N SER A 72 9.24 5.95 6.90
CA SER A 72 8.63 7.04 7.68
C SER A 72 7.84 6.57 8.89
N VAL A 73 7.82 5.25 9.14
CA VAL A 73 7.25 4.60 10.34
C VAL A 73 8.34 4.15 11.30
#